data_AF-A0A127MD18-F1
#
_entry.id   AF-A0A127MD18-F1
#
_cell.length_a   1.000
_cell.length_b   1.000
_cell.length_c   1.000
_cell.angle_alpha   90.00
_cell.angle_beta   90.00
_cell.angle_gamma   90.00
#
_symmetry.space_group_name_H-M   'P 1'
#
loop_
_entity.id
_entity.type
_entity.pdbx_description
1 polymer ?
#
loop_
_entity_poly.entity_id
_entity_poly.type
_entity_poly.pdbx_seq_one_letter_code
_entity_poly.pdbx_strand_id
1 'polypeptide(L)'
;MMDKPEFSHIVKLSEIGSKPRTGKLSANEEERRKLAQRFDLPKITALDAAFTLLAGDNRIGFTGRIESDLQQRCSITGESFQVRLREDFEIAFVPELGIEGAEEEIELTEDDCDIIEYENGQIDLGEAIAQTLCLALPPFPRGPNADVVAKESLKSEEEAGPFGMLAALKDKLP
;
A
#
# COMPACT_ATOMS: atom_id res chain seq x y z
N MET A 1 22.13 -0.18 -9.13
CA MET A 1 22.09 1.29 -9.05
C MET A 1 20.97 1.56 -8.07
N MET A 2 21.24 2.12 -6.88
CA MET A 2 20.17 2.50 -5.95
C MET A 2 19.50 3.73 -6.57
N ASP A 3 18.51 3.49 -7.43
CA ASP A 3 17.71 4.57 -8.00
C ASP A 3 16.96 5.26 -6.87
N LYS A 4 17.04 6.60 -6.86
CA LYS A 4 16.35 7.44 -5.88
C LYS A 4 14.84 7.12 -5.92
N PRO A 5 14.16 6.95 -4.78
CA PRO A 5 12.73 6.74 -4.75
C PRO A 5 12.01 7.87 -5.50
N GLU A 6 10.99 7.49 -6.24
CA GLU A 6 10.30 8.37 -7.18
C GLU A 6 9.54 9.48 -6.47
N PHE A 7 9.06 9.23 -5.26
CA PHE A 7 8.46 10.21 -4.37
C PHE A 7 9.31 10.25 -3.12
N SER A 8 10.20 11.24 -3.05
CA SER A 8 11.23 11.31 -2.02
C SER A 8 11.19 12.67 -1.34
N HIS A 9 11.04 12.64 -0.02
CA HIS A 9 11.08 13.84 0.82
C HIS A 9 11.94 13.57 2.05
N ILE A 10 13.23 13.79 1.89
CA ILE A 10 14.24 13.60 2.94
C ILE A 10 14.11 14.66 4.03
N VAL A 11 14.05 14.22 5.28
CA VAL A 11 14.14 15.07 6.48
C VAL A 11 15.30 14.61 7.33
N LYS A 12 16.14 15.55 7.77
CA LYS A 12 17.24 15.26 8.70
C LYS A 12 16.71 15.25 10.12
N LEU A 13 17.18 14.32 10.95
CA LEU A 13 16.78 14.26 12.36
C LEU A 13 17.05 15.56 13.12
N SER A 14 18.15 16.26 12.80
CA SER A 14 18.48 17.54 13.42
C SER A 14 17.46 18.66 13.15
N GLU A 15 16.61 18.50 12.12
CA GLU A 15 15.52 19.42 11.79
C GLU A 15 14.22 19.07 12.52
N ILE A 16 14.17 17.90 13.14
CA ILE A 16 13.05 17.43 13.95
C ILE A 16 13.33 17.86 15.39
N GLY A 17 12.83 19.05 15.75
CA GLY A 17 12.94 19.54 17.11
C GLY A 17 12.11 18.70 18.09
N SER A 18 12.22 19.02 19.39
CA SER A 18 11.50 18.32 20.47
C SER A 18 9.98 18.52 20.49
N LYS A 19 9.42 19.33 19.57
CA LYS A 19 7.99 19.58 19.46
C LYS A 19 7.41 18.85 18.26
N PRO A 20 6.15 18.40 18.30
CA PRO A 20 5.49 17.81 17.15
C PRO A 20 5.58 18.73 15.93
N ARG A 21 6.06 18.20 14.81
CA ARG A 21 6.14 18.89 13.52
C ARG A 21 5.07 18.34 12.60
N THR A 22 4.07 19.15 12.27
CA THR A 22 3.01 18.79 11.32
C THR A 22 3.35 19.25 9.91
N GLY A 23 2.91 18.51 8.90
CA GLY A 23 3.11 18.89 7.50
C GLY A 23 2.10 18.27 6.55
N LYS A 24 2.23 18.63 5.28
CA LYS A 24 1.52 18.01 4.17
C LYS A 24 2.49 17.71 3.04
N LEU A 25 2.32 16.59 2.37
CA LEU A 25 3.06 16.21 1.17
C LEU A 25 2.07 15.83 0.07
N SER A 26 2.40 16.19 -1.16
CA SER A 26 1.60 15.87 -2.35
C SER A 26 2.56 15.43 -3.46
N ALA A 27 2.32 14.26 -4.03
CA ALA A 27 3.13 13.78 -5.16
C ALA A 27 2.78 14.58 -6.42
N ASN A 28 3.79 15.04 -7.16
CA ASN A 28 3.61 15.74 -8.43
C ASN A 28 3.27 14.76 -9.58
N GLU A 29 2.99 15.27 -10.78
CA GLU A 29 2.55 14.43 -11.90
C GLU A 29 3.57 13.37 -12.32
N GLU A 30 4.86 13.71 -12.33
CA GLU A 30 5.91 12.77 -12.71
C GLU A 30 6.08 11.67 -11.65
N GLU A 31 6.04 12.04 -10.38
CA GLU A 31 6.13 11.12 -9.24
C GLU A 31 4.95 10.15 -9.25
N ARG A 32 3.72 10.66 -9.40
CA ARG A 32 2.51 9.82 -9.52
C ARG A 32 2.58 8.85 -10.69
N ARG A 33 3.15 9.27 -11.83
CA ARG A 33 3.33 8.39 -13.00
C ARG A 33 4.34 7.27 -12.71
N LYS A 34 5.42 7.56 -11.99
CA LYS A 34 6.42 6.56 -11.60
C LYS A 34 5.87 5.60 -10.55
N LEU A 35 5.17 6.12 -9.53
CA LEU A 35 4.47 5.30 -8.53
C LEU A 35 3.44 4.37 -9.17
N ALA A 36 2.65 4.88 -10.12
CA ALA A 36 1.68 4.05 -10.85
C ALA A 36 2.35 2.89 -11.60
N GLN A 37 3.54 3.11 -12.19
CA GLN A 37 4.31 2.03 -12.79
C GLN A 37 4.85 1.04 -11.75
N ARG A 38 5.36 1.54 -10.62
CA ARG A 38 5.87 0.69 -9.53
C ARG A 38 4.79 -0.24 -8.97
N PHE A 39 3.57 0.28 -8.84
CA PHE A 39 2.44 -0.44 -8.24
C PHE A 39 1.55 -1.18 -9.25
N ASP A 40 1.94 -1.24 -10.54
CA ASP A 40 1.13 -1.80 -11.64
C ASP A 40 -0.32 -1.25 -11.69
N LEU A 41 -0.44 0.05 -11.44
CA LEU A 41 -1.71 0.77 -11.48
C LEU A 41 -1.89 1.47 -12.83
N PRO A 42 -3.10 1.44 -13.44
CA PRO A 42 -3.40 2.25 -14.62
C PRO A 42 -3.07 3.74 -14.46
N LYS A 43 -3.38 4.32 -13.29
CA LYS A 43 -3.16 5.74 -13.03
C LYS A 43 -3.28 6.07 -11.54
N ILE A 44 -2.42 6.96 -11.06
CA ILE A 44 -2.62 7.71 -9.81
C ILE A 44 -2.92 9.16 -10.18
N THR A 45 -4.09 9.65 -9.82
CA THR A 45 -4.54 11.01 -10.14
C THR A 45 -4.12 12.00 -9.05
N ALA A 46 -4.23 11.60 -7.79
CA ALA A 46 -3.79 12.36 -6.63
C ALA A 46 -3.20 11.44 -5.56
N LEU A 47 -2.18 11.93 -4.85
CA LEU A 47 -1.63 11.30 -3.65
C LEU A 47 -1.20 12.43 -2.74
N ASP A 48 -1.92 12.55 -1.62
CA ASP A 48 -1.75 13.58 -0.62
C ASP A 48 -1.62 12.92 0.75
N ALA A 49 -0.78 13.47 1.61
CA ALA A 49 -0.60 13.00 2.97
C ALA A 49 -0.55 14.20 3.93
N ALA A 50 -1.29 14.13 5.03
CA ALA A 50 -1.13 15.01 6.17
C ALA A 50 -0.50 14.23 7.32
N PHE A 51 0.53 14.78 7.94
CA PHE A 51 1.35 14.03 8.89
C PHE A 51 1.81 14.85 10.08
N THR A 52 2.23 14.14 11.13
CA THR A 52 2.91 14.64 12.32
C THR A 52 4.16 13.82 12.58
N LEU A 53 5.29 14.50 12.79
CA LEU A 53 6.53 13.93 13.25
C LEU A 53 6.76 14.28 14.72
N LEU A 54 7.17 13.30 15.51
CA LEU A 54 7.53 13.49 16.92
C LEU A 54 8.84 12.77 17.22
N ALA A 55 9.86 13.53 17.64
CA ALA A 55 11.09 12.95 18.15
C ALA A 55 10.86 12.35 19.54
N GLY A 56 11.14 11.07 19.70
CA GLY A 56 11.30 10.37 20.99
C GLY A 56 12.77 10.06 21.27
N ASP A 57 13.03 9.27 22.32
CA ASP A 57 14.38 9.00 22.79
C ASP A 57 15.21 8.18 21.77
N ASN A 58 14.70 7.03 21.30
CA ASN A 58 15.37 6.15 20.33
C ASN A 58 14.56 5.93 19.03
N ARG A 59 13.50 6.71 18.80
CA ARG A 59 12.66 6.61 17.59
C ARG A 59 12.04 7.94 17.20
N ILE A 60 11.69 8.09 15.92
CA ILE A 60 10.84 9.19 15.45
C ILE A 60 9.48 8.62 15.07
N GLY A 61 8.44 9.06 15.79
CA GLY A 61 7.06 8.75 15.43
C GLY A 61 6.63 9.55 14.20
N PHE A 62 6.05 8.86 13.23
CA PHE A 62 5.49 9.41 12.00
C PHE A 62 4.06 8.92 11.83
N THR A 63 3.12 9.79 12.15
CA THR A 63 1.68 9.48 12.11
C THR A 63 0.97 10.38 11.12
N GLY A 64 -0.13 9.92 10.57
CA GLY A 64 -0.91 10.73 9.65
C GLY A 64 -1.99 9.98 8.91
N ARG A 65 -2.44 10.61 7.83
CA ARG A 65 -3.43 10.04 6.90
C ARG A 65 -2.99 10.29 5.47
N ILE A 66 -3.08 9.26 4.65
CA ILE A 66 -2.97 9.35 3.19
C ILE A 66 -4.36 9.45 2.57
N GLU A 67 -4.48 10.23 1.51
CA GLU A 67 -5.64 10.25 0.62
C GLU A 67 -5.15 10.11 -0.83
N SER A 68 -5.73 9.18 -1.58
CA SER A 68 -5.38 8.98 -2.99
C SER A 68 -6.59 8.72 -3.85
N ASP A 69 -6.63 9.37 -5.01
CA ASP A 69 -7.55 9.07 -6.10
C ASP A 69 -6.75 8.36 -7.21
N LEU A 70 -7.06 7.09 -7.47
CA LEU A 70 -6.32 6.22 -8.38
C LEU A 70 -7.26 5.32 -9.18
N GLN A 71 -6.72 4.65 -10.20
CA GLN A 71 -7.42 3.62 -10.96
C GLN A 71 -6.79 2.26 -10.70
N GLN A 72 -7.61 1.23 -10.59
CA GLN A 72 -7.19 -0.18 -10.56
C GLN A 72 -7.87 -0.94 -11.70
N ARG A 73 -7.26 -2.04 -12.15
CA ARG A 73 -7.92 -2.99 -13.05
C ARG A 73 -8.68 -4.01 -12.22
N CYS A 74 -9.95 -4.25 -12.54
CA CYS A 74 -10.72 -5.27 -11.86
C CYS A 74 -10.13 -6.66 -12.13
N SER A 75 -9.90 -7.46 -11.08
CA SER A 75 -9.37 -8.82 -11.22
C SER A 75 -10.30 -9.79 -11.95
N ILE A 76 -11.60 -9.44 -12.08
CA ILE A 76 -12.61 -10.28 -12.75
C ILE A 76 -12.81 -9.81 -14.20
N THR A 77 -13.11 -8.53 -14.41
CA THR A 77 -13.47 -8.01 -15.74
C THR A 77 -12.27 -7.51 -16.53
N GLY A 78 -11.15 -7.22 -15.88
CA GLY A 78 -9.99 -6.55 -16.46
C GLY A 78 -10.19 -5.04 -16.69
N GLU A 79 -11.40 -4.52 -16.50
CA GLU A 79 -11.72 -3.12 -16.75
C GLU A 79 -11.12 -2.21 -15.67
N SER A 80 -10.61 -1.05 -16.10
CA SER A 80 -10.14 -0.02 -15.17
C SER A 80 -11.32 0.69 -14.51
N PHE A 81 -11.24 0.91 -13.20
CA PHE A 81 -12.24 1.67 -12.45
C PHE A 81 -11.57 2.61 -11.44
N GLN A 82 -12.29 3.66 -11.03
CA GLN A 82 -11.80 4.64 -10.06
C GLN A 82 -11.91 4.11 -8.63
N VAL A 83 -10.87 4.37 -7.84
CA VAL A 83 -10.77 4.03 -6.43
C VAL A 83 -10.32 5.27 -5.68
N ARG A 84 -11.03 5.57 -4.59
CA ARG A 84 -10.60 6.55 -3.61
C ARG A 84 -10.17 5.81 -2.35
N LEU A 85 -8.93 6.00 -1.97
CA LEU A 85 -8.31 5.37 -0.80
C LEU A 85 -8.02 6.43 0.25
N ARG A 86 -8.33 6.10 1.51
CA ARG A 86 -7.94 6.87 2.68
C ARG A 86 -7.48 5.90 3.75
N GLU A 87 -6.24 6.07 4.19
CA GLU A 87 -5.62 5.17 5.18
C GLU A 87 -4.91 6.01 6.22
N ASP A 88 -5.14 5.70 7.50
CA ASP A 88 -4.37 6.23 8.61
C ASP A 88 -3.09 5.41 8.76
N PHE A 89 -1.98 6.04 9.12
CA PHE A 89 -0.71 5.35 9.32
C PHE A 89 -0.04 5.78 10.61
N GLU A 90 0.68 4.83 11.21
CA GLU A 90 1.53 5.03 12.37
C GLU A 90 2.82 4.23 12.18
N ILE A 91 3.90 4.97 11.92
CA ILE A 91 5.22 4.43 11.60
C ILE A 91 6.21 4.94 12.64
N ALA A 92 7.10 4.07 13.09
CA ALA A 92 8.26 4.45 13.88
C ALA A 92 9.53 4.33 13.04
N PHE A 93 10.23 5.45 12.89
CA PHE A 93 11.57 5.44 12.32
C PHE A 93 12.60 5.13 13.40
N VAL A 94 13.39 4.09 13.19
CA VAL A 94 14.44 3.64 14.12
C VAL A 94 15.81 3.59 13.42
N PRO A 95 16.92 3.80 14.12
CA PRO A 95 18.24 3.64 13.51
C PRO A 95 18.45 2.19 13.08
N GLU A 96 19.10 1.98 11.94
CA GLU A 96 19.57 0.64 11.54
C GLU A 96 20.54 0.12 12.62
N LEU A 97 20.18 -0.98 13.29
CA LEU A 97 21.03 -1.61 14.30
C LEU A 97 22.11 -2.44 13.61
N GLY A 98 23.35 -1.97 13.66
CA GLY A 98 24.51 -2.79 13.28
C GLY A 98 24.63 -4.04 14.18
N ILE A 99 25.14 -5.13 13.61
CA ILE A 99 25.28 -6.47 14.23
C ILE A 99 26.04 -6.46 15.58
N GLU A 100 26.74 -5.38 15.92
CA GLU A 100 27.56 -5.24 17.13
C GLU A 100 26.85 -4.55 18.33
N GLY A 101 25.61 -4.09 18.18
CA GLY A 101 24.91 -3.24 19.17
C GLY A 101 23.69 -3.87 19.84
N ALA A 102 23.55 -5.19 19.83
CA ALA A 102 22.38 -5.93 20.36
C ALA A 102 22.27 -5.94 21.91
N GLU A 103 22.64 -4.85 22.58
CA GLU A 103 22.57 -4.69 24.04
C GLU A 103 21.48 -3.69 24.48
N GLU A 104 21.07 -2.76 23.59
CA GLU A 104 19.84 -1.99 23.79
C GLU A 104 18.69 -2.75 23.12
N GLU A 105 18.04 -3.64 23.87
CA GLU A 105 16.72 -4.15 23.50
C GLU A 105 15.79 -2.93 23.35
N ILE A 106 15.59 -2.49 22.11
CA ILE A 106 14.40 -1.70 21.77
C ILE A 106 13.26 -2.65 22.12
N GLU A 107 12.54 -2.41 23.22
CA GLU A 107 11.32 -3.12 23.56
C GLU A 107 10.31 -2.88 22.44
N LEU A 108 10.38 -3.72 21.41
CA LEU A 108 9.43 -3.83 20.32
C LEU A 108 8.21 -4.54 20.90
N THR A 109 7.31 -3.77 21.50
CA THR A 109 5.99 -4.31 21.83
C THR A 109 5.27 -4.60 20.50
N GLU A 110 4.80 -5.83 20.33
CA GLU A 110 4.11 -6.32 19.12
C GLU A 110 2.82 -5.54 18.77
N ASP A 111 2.35 -4.65 19.65
CA ASP A 111 1.21 -3.76 19.44
C ASP A 111 1.64 -2.42 18.79
N ASP A 112 1.23 -2.26 17.52
CA ASP A 112 0.67 -1.03 16.91
C ASP A 112 1.53 -0.05 16.08
N CYS A 113 2.81 -0.30 15.73
CA CYS A 113 3.52 0.61 14.80
C CYS A 113 4.34 -0.12 13.73
N ASP A 114 4.24 0.37 12.49
CA ASP A 114 5.09 -0.08 11.38
C ASP A 114 6.55 0.38 11.57
N ILE A 115 7.44 -0.57 11.27
CA ILE A 115 8.91 -0.55 11.27
C ILE A 115 9.58 0.17 10.08
N ILE A 116 10.18 1.36 10.19
CA ILE A 116 11.12 1.80 9.13
C ILE A 116 12.50 2.15 9.69
N GLU A 117 13.52 1.47 9.20
CA GLU A 117 14.90 1.77 9.56
C GLU A 117 15.43 2.98 8.77
N TYR A 118 16.30 3.76 9.40
CA TYR A 118 17.00 4.86 8.74
C TYR A 118 18.51 4.79 8.93
N GLU A 119 19.20 5.33 7.94
CA GLU A 119 20.65 5.50 7.95
C GLU A 119 21.01 6.98 7.95
N ASN A 120 22.22 7.30 8.44
CA ASN A 120 22.82 8.64 8.32
C ASN A 120 21.96 9.80 8.87
N GLY A 121 21.08 9.52 9.83
CA GLY A 121 20.19 10.50 10.45
C GLY A 121 19.23 11.17 9.48
N GLN A 122 18.80 10.45 8.44
CA GLN A 122 17.89 10.93 7.41
C GLN A 122 16.73 9.96 7.20
N ILE A 123 15.50 10.47 7.24
CA ILE A 123 14.29 9.70 6.97
C ILE A 123 13.67 10.17 5.66
N ASP A 124 13.13 9.25 4.86
CA ASP A 124 12.37 9.59 3.63
C ASP A 124 10.86 9.44 3.87
N LEU A 125 10.19 10.57 4.08
CA LEU A 125 8.75 10.57 4.30
C LEU A 125 7.97 10.21 3.05
N GLY A 126 8.50 10.56 1.88
CA GLY A 126 7.84 10.29 0.59
C GLY A 126 7.81 8.79 0.33
N GLU A 127 8.92 8.10 0.55
CA GLU A 127 9.00 6.65 0.36
C GLU A 127 8.13 5.91 1.38
N ALA A 128 8.11 6.34 2.65
CA ALA A 128 7.22 5.78 3.65
C ALA A 128 5.74 5.90 3.23
N ILE A 129 5.30 7.08 2.80
CA ILE A 129 3.94 7.31 2.29
C ILE A 129 3.63 6.43 1.07
N ALA A 130 4.60 6.27 0.16
CA ALA A 130 4.43 5.44 -1.02
C ALA A 130 4.25 3.96 -0.66
N GLN A 131 5.01 3.46 0.32
CA GLN A 131 4.85 2.09 0.83
C GLN A 131 3.51 1.90 1.54
N THR A 132 3.09 2.84 2.39
CA THR A 132 1.75 2.82 3.01
C THR A 132 0.65 2.73 1.96
N LEU A 133 0.72 3.54 0.90
CA LEU A 133 -0.25 3.47 -0.19
C LEU A 133 -0.26 2.08 -0.83
N CYS A 134 0.91 1.52 -1.14
CA CYS A 134 1.04 0.20 -1.76
C CYS A 134 0.40 -0.90 -0.90
N LEU A 135 0.67 -0.88 0.41
CA LEU A 135 0.12 -1.84 1.37
C LEU A 135 -1.40 -1.72 1.52
N ALA A 136 -1.94 -0.50 1.39
CA ALA A 136 -3.38 -0.25 1.48
C ALA A 136 -4.14 -0.64 0.20
N LEU A 137 -3.47 -0.93 -0.92
CA LEU A 137 -4.13 -1.33 -2.15
C LEU A 137 -4.83 -2.69 -1.98
N PRO A 138 -6.11 -2.82 -2.38
CA PRO A 138 -6.79 -4.11 -2.39
C PRO A 138 -6.02 -5.11 -3.28
N PRO A 139 -5.67 -6.31 -2.78
CA PRO A 139 -4.93 -7.30 -3.56
C PRO A 139 -5.76 -7.90 -4.71
N PHE A 140 -7.10 -7.92 -4.56
CA PHE A 140 -8.04 -8.42 -5.56
C PHE A 140 -9.12 -7.37 -5.84
N PRO A 141 -8.78 -6.27 -6.53
CA PRO A 141 -9.70 -5.16 -6.75
C PRO A 141 -10.93 -5.60 -7.58
N ARG A 142 -12.12 -5.28 -7.07
CA ARG A 142 -13.40 -5.58 -7.73
C ARG A 142 -14.09 -4.29 -8.15
N GLY A 143 -14.23 -4.12 -9.46
CA GLY A 143 -14.98 -3.01 -10.04
C GLY A 143 -16.49 -3.22 -9.91
N PRO A 144 -17.30 -2.20 -10.25
CA PRO A 144 -18.76 -2.22 -10.05
C PRO A 144 -19.49 -3.34 -10.82
N ASN A 145 -18.93 -3.79 -11.95
CA ASN A 145 -19.51 -4.86 -12.77
C ASN A 145 -18.99 -6.27 -12.42
N ALA A 146 -18.08 -6.39 -11.45
CA ALA A 146 -17.38 -7.64 -11.16
C ALA A 146 -18.34 -8.78 -10.81
N ASP A 147 -19.36 -8.53 -9.99
CA ASP A 147 -20.35 -9.52 -9.58
C ASP A 147 -21.26 -9.99 -10.72
N VAL A 148 -21.58 -9.11 -11.67
CA VAL A 148 -22.42 -9.47 -12.83
C VAL A 148 -21.65 -10.41 -13.74
N VAL A 149 -20.42 -10.05 -14.11
CA VAL A 149 -19.56 -10.86 -14.96
C VAL A 149 -19.18 -12.18 -14.31
N ALA A 150 -18.94 -12.19 -12.99
CA ALA A 150 -18.68 -13.42 -12.25
C ALA A 150 -19.85 -14.40 -12.37
N LYS A 151 -21.09 -13.93 -12.21
CA LYS A 151 -22.29 -14.78 -12.33
C LYS A 151 -22.54 -15.28 -13.75
N GLU A 152 -22.22 -14.49 -14.78
CA GLU A 152 -22.34 -14.93 -16.17
C GLU A 152 -21.23 -15.90 -16.60
N SER A 153 -20.04 -15.77 -16.01
CA SER A 153 -18.87 -16.61 -16.34
C SER A 153 -18.84 -17.93 -15.56
N LEU A 154 -19.45 -17.95 -14.36
CA LEU A 154 -19.73 -19.16 -13.62
C LEU A 154 -20.87 -19.90 -14.32
N LYS A 155 -20.52 -20.80 -15.25
CA LYS A 155 -21.41 -21.89 -15.62
C LYS A 155 -21.90 -22.52 -14.31
N SER A 156 -23.22 -22.69 -14.17
CA SER A 156 -23.80 -23.32 -12.98
C SER A 156 -23.02 -24.59 -12.66
N GLU A 157 -22.81 -24.90 -11.37
CA GLU A 157 -22.05 -26.09 -10.95
C GLU A 157 -22.57 -27.40 -11.61
N GLU A 158 -23.84 -27.40 -12.05
CA GLU A 158 -24.46 -28.45 -12.85
C GLU A 158 -23.85 -28.66 -14.26
N GLU A 159 -23.31 -27.62 -14.90
CA GLU A 159 -22.72 -27.70 -16.24
C GLU A 159 -21.19 -27.87 -16.24
N ALA A 160 -20.51 -27.47 -15.16
CA ALA A 160 -19.04 -27.45 -15.09
C ALA A 160 -18.41 -28.63 -14.33
N GLY A 161 -19.20 -29.42 -13.60
CA GLY A 161 -18.71 -30.59 -12.85
C GLY A 161 -18.51 -31.85 -13.72
N PRO A 162 -17.76 -32.86 -13.23
CA PRO A 162 -17.54 -34.14 -13.93
C PRO A 162 -18.82 -34.93 -14.23
N PHE A 163 -19.95 -34.53 -13.64
CA PHE A 163 -21.28 -35.09 -13.88
C PHE A 163 -22.13 -34.32 -14.90
N GLY A 164 -21.73 -33.12 -15.34
CA GLY A 164 -22.46 -32.37 -16.38
C GLY A 164 -22.49 -33.09 -17.73
N MET A 165 -21.38 -33.74 -18.10
CA MET A 165 -21.33 -34.66 -19.24
C MET A 165 -22.13 -35.96 -19.04
N LEU A 166 -22.34 -36.39 -17.80
CA LEU A 166 -23.11 -37.60 -17.46
C LEU A 166 -24.62 -37.36 -17.42
N ALA A 167 -25.06 -36.12 -17.16
CA ALA A 167 -26.47 -35.74 -17.23
C ALA A 167 -27.06 -35.94 -18.64
N ALA A 168 -26.27 -35.66 -19.69
CA ALA A 168 -26.65 -35.86 -21.09
C ALA A 168 -26.75 -37.35 -21.50
N LEU A 169 -26.27 -38.28 -20.67
CA LEU A 169 -26.35 -39.73 -20.90
C LEU A 169 -27.57 -40.38 -20.23
N LYS A 170 -28.31 -39.64 -19.39
CA LYS A 170 -29.47 -40.14 -18.64
C LYS A 170 -30.68 -40.46 -19.53
N ASP A 171 -30.78 -39.78 -20.67
CA ASP A 171 -31.81 -40.01 -21.71
C ASP A 171 -31.47 -41.20 -22.64
N LYS A 172 -30.27 -41.77 -22.50
CA LYS A 172 -29.78 -42.89 -23.32
C LYS A 172 -29.58 -44.20 -22.54
N LEU A 173 -29.95 -44.24 -21.26
CA LEU A 173 -30.02 -45.49 -20.51
C LEU A 173 -31.41 -46.14 -20.75
N PRO A 174 -31.47 -47.42 -21.14
CA PRO A 174 -32.72 -48.16 -21.31
C PRO A 174 -33.45 -48.40 -19.98
#